data_AF-A0A2V9AEG9-F1
#
_entry.id   AF-A0A2V9AEG9-F1
#
_cell.length_a   1.000
_cell.length_b   1.000
_cell.length_c   1.000
_cell.angle_alpha   90.00
_cell.angle_beta   90.00
_cell.angle_gamma   90.00
#
_symmetry.space_group_name_H-M   'P 1'
#
loop_
_entity.id
_entity.type
_entity.pdbx_description
1 polymer ?
#
loop_
_entity_poly.entity_id
_entity_poly.type
_entity_poly.pdbx_seq_one_letter_code
_entity_poly.pdbx_strand_id
1 'polypeptide(L)'
;MNKIVLDASAVLAVLNREPGADRLTPEMLSTATSSTVNLAEVQGKLVSMGLAPGDAWEATLSPIREATAFTAEHAEATGNLITKTRPRGLSLGDRACLALGIVLRAPVYTADKSWKKLKLGVPIHLIR
;
A
#
# COMPACT_ATOMS: atom_id res chain seq x y z
N MET A 1 -3.19 15.19 -11.91
CA MET A 1 -2.02 14.29 -11.76
C MET A 1 -2.55 12.91 -11.38
N ASN A 2 -2.05 11.84 -12.01
CA ASN A 2 -2.45 10.47 -11.68
C ASN A 2 -1.77 10.06 -10.37
N LYS A 3 -2.56 9.80 -9.33
CA LYS A 3 -2.08 9.24 -8.08
C LYS A 3 -1.69 7.78 -8.28
N ILE A 4 -0.74 7.29 -7.50
CA ILE A 4 -0.48 5.86 -7.35
C ILE A 4 -0.71 5.45 -5.90
N VAL A 5 -1.16 4.22 -5.68
CA VAL A 5 -1.39 3.69 -4.34
C VAL A 5 -0.28 2.71 -3.99
N LEU A 6 0.40 2.91 -2.87
CA LEU A 6 1.41 1.98 -2.38
C LEU A 6 0.81 1.14 -1.24
N ASP A 7 0.99 -0.18 -1.33
CA ASP A 7 0.74 -1.05 -0.19
C ASP A 7 1.88 -0.95 0.85
N ALA A 8 1.69 -1.55 2.02
CA ALA A 8 2.71 -1.51 3.08
C ALA A 8 4.04 -2.15 2.64
N SER A 9 4.00 -3.22 1.85
CA SER A 9 5.19 -3.94 1.39
C SER A 9 6.02 -3.14 0.37
N ALA A 10 5.38 -2.32 -0.46
CA ALA A 10 6.01 -1.41 -1.40
C ALA A 10 6.65 -0.23 -0.66
N VAL A 11 5.95 0.35 0.33
CA VAL A 11 6.52 1.41 1.18
C VAL A 11 7.79 0.91 1.89
N LEU A 12 7.72 -0.27 2.50
CA LEU A 12 8.88 -0.88 3.18
C LEU A 12 10.02 -1.18 2.23
N ALA A 13 9.72 -1.67 1.02
CA ALA A 13 10.74 -1.92 0.01
C ALA A 13 11.50 -0.63 -0.36
N VAL A 14 10.82 0.51 -0.46
CA VAL A 14 11.45 1.82 -0.69
C VAL A 14 12.33 2.22 0.49
N LEU A 15 11.80 2.15 1.72
CA LEU A 15 12.52 2.53 2.94
C LEU A 15 13.79 1.69 3.15
N ASN A 16 13.68 0.39 2.94
CA ASN A 16 14.76 -0.57 3.14
C ASN A 16 15.68 -0.71 1.92
N ARG A 17 15.42 0.03 0.83
CA ARG A 17 16.13 -0.09 -0.46
C ARG A 17 16.19 -1.53 -0.96
N GLU A 18 15.07 -2.25 -0.84
CA GLU A 18 14.95 -3.62 -1.29
C GLU A 18 14.97 -3.72 -2.82
N PRO A 19 15.37 -4.87 -3.41
CA PRO A 19 15.33 -5.07 -4.85
C PRO A 19 13.94 -4.76 -5.43
N GLY A 20 13.87 -3.98 -6.51
CA GLY A 20 12.61 -3.57 -7.13
C GLY A 20 12.07 -2.22 -6.67
N ALA A 21 12.60 -1.65 -5.58
CA ALA A 21 12.26 -0.30 -5.14
C ALA A 21 12.58 0.76 -6.20
N ASP A 22 13.59 0.51 -7.04
CA ASP A 22 14.00 1.34 -8.17
C ASP A 22 12.90 1.51 -9.24
N ARG A 23 11.90 0.62 -9.26
CA ARG A 23 10.73 0.75 -10.15
C ARG A 23 9.75 1.84 -9.69
N LEU A 24 9.85 2.30 -8.45
CA LEU A 24 9.08 3.42 -7.91
C LEU A 24 9.94 4.67 -8.00
N THR A 25 9.90 5.35 -9.16
CA THR A 25 10.75 6.52 -9.42
C THR A 25 10.40 7.69 -8.50
N PRO A 26 11.30 8.66 -8.29
CA PRO A 26 11.01 9.86 -7.51
C PRO A 26 9.75 10.61 -7.98
N GLU A 27 9.52 10.67 -9.29
CA GLU A 27 8.34 11.29 -9.88
C GLU A 27 7.05 10.54 -9.48
N MET A 28 7.11 9.21 -9.44
CA MET A 28 6.00 8.37 -8.98
C MET A 28 5.72 8.56 -7.50
N LEU A 29 6.77 8.59 -6.67
CA LEU A 29 6.64 8.81 -5.22
C LEU A 29 6.09 10.21 -4.90
N SER A 30 6.36 11.20 -5.75
CA SER A 30 5.81 12.57 -5.62
C SER A 30 4.28 12.64 -5.74
N THR A 31 3.63 11.61 -6.29
CA THR A 31 2.17 11.46 -6.38
C THR A 31 1.64 10.24 -5.65
N ALA A 32 2.48 9.56 -4.87
CA ALA A 32 2.11 8.36 -4.14
C ALA A 32 1.23 8.66 -2.92
N THR A 33 0.27 7.78 -2.67
CA THR A 33 -0.52 7.77 -1.45
C THR A 33 -0.65 6.35 -0.90
N SER A 34 -0.98 6.24 0.38
CA SER A 34 -1.30 4.97 1.03
C SER A 34 -2.47 5.16 1.97
N SER A 35 -3.25 4.10 2.18
CA SER A 35 -4.27 4.10 3.22
C SER A 35 -3.61 4.18 4.59
N THR A 36 -4.21 4.92 5.52
CA THR A 36 -3.77 4.94 6.92
C THR A 36 -3.74 3.55 7.56
N VAL A 37 -4.53 2.58 7.05
CA VAL A 37 -4.45 1.17 7.46
C VAL A 37 -3.10 0.55 7.12
N ASN A 38 -2.62 0.75 5.88
CA ASN A 38 -1.32 0.24 5.47
C ASN A 38 -0.16 0.99 6.15
N LEU A 39 -0.32 2.29 6.43
CA LEU A 39 0.67 3.04 7.19
C LEU A 39 0.81 2.54 8.63
N ALA A 40 -0.28 2.06 9.25
CA ALA A 40 -0.19 1.41 10.55
C ALA A 40 0.63 0.10 10.49
N GLU A 41 0.55 -0.66 9.39
CA GLU A 41 1.38 -1.86 9.19
C GLU A 41 2.87 -1.51 9.01
N VAL A 42 3.17 -0.45 8.26
CA VAL A 42 4.54 0.07 8.08
C VAL A 42 5.10 0.54 9.43
N GLN A 43 4.36 1.40 10.13
CA GLN A 43 4.70 1.89 11.46
C GLN A 43 4.99 0.73 12.42
N GLY A 44 4.09 -0.26 12.50
CA GLY A 44 4.24 -1.41 13.39
C GLY A 44 5.48 -2.23 13.08
N LYS A 45 5.82 -2.40 11.80
CA LYS A 45 7.05 -3.11 11.38
C LYS A 45 8.32 -2.34 11.72
N LEU A 46 8.34 -1.02 11.50
CA LEU A 46 9.51 -0.21 11.86
C LEU A 46 9.74 -0.17 13.37
N VAL A 47 8.66 0.00 14.14
CA VAL A 47 8.73 -0.06 15.61
C VAL A 47 9.19 -1.44 16.09
N SER A 48 8.71 -2.54 15.49
CA SER A 48 9.16 -3.89 15.87
C SER A 48 10.61 -4.18 15.50
N MET A 49 11.16 -3.44 14.53
CA MET A 49 12.59 -3.44 14.18
C MET A 49 13.45 -2.57 15.11
N GLY A 50 12.84 -1.88 16.09
CA GLY A 50 13.54 -1.12 17.11
C GLY A 50 13.63 0.39 16.87
N LEU A 51 12.94 0.92 15.85
CA LEU A 51 12.86 2.38 15.67
C LEU A 51 11.98 3.01 16.77
N ALA A 52 12.36 4.20 17.22
CA ALA A 52 11.52 4.98 18.12
C ALA A 52 10.19 5.32 17.42
N PRO A 53 9.03 5.32 18.12
CA PRO A 53 7.73 5.53 17.48
C PRO A 53 7.60 6.82 16.65
N GLY A 54 8.27 7.91 17.06
CA GLY A 54 8.30 9.17 16.31
C GLY A 54 9.08 9.03 15.00
N ASP A 55 10.33 8.58 15.07
CA ASP A 55 11.19 8.35 13.91
C ASP A 55 10.58 7.34 12.92
N ALA A 56 9.94 6.29 13.45
CA ALA A 56 9.21 5.31 12.66
C ALA A 56 8.05 5.95 11.88
N TRP A 57 7.37 6.92 12.47
CA TRP A 57 6.24 7.60 11.82
C TRP A 57 6.71 8.56 10.75
N GLU A 58 7.77 9.32 11.02
CA GLU A 58 8.41 10.18 10.01
C GLU A 58 8.92 9.35 8.82
N ALA A 59 9.58 8.22 9.10
CA ALA A 59 10.02 7.28 8.08
C ALA A 59 8.83 6.71 7.29
N THR A 60 7.76 6.29 7.97
CA THR A 60 6.54 5.76 7.33
C THR A 60 5.93 6.72 6.31
N LEU A 61 5.95 8.02 6.58
CA LEU A 61 5.39 9.04 5.69
C LEU A 61 6.35 9.48 4.57
N SER A 62 7.65 9.29 4.72
CA SER A 62 8.67 9.80 3.79
C SER A 62 8.54 9.35 2.32
N PRO A 63 8.05 8.13 1.97
CA PRO A 63 7.94 7.69 0.58
C PRO A 63 6.68 8.16 -0.13
N ILE A 64 5.72 8.77 0.57
CA ILE A 64 4.42 9.14 0.03
C ILE A 64 4.20 10.65 0.07
N ARG A 65 3.38 11.14 -0.86
CA ARG A 65 2.96 12.54 -0.88
C ARG A 65 1.94 12.86 0.20
N GLU A 66 1.01 11.93 0.43
CA GLU A 66 -0.11 12.10 1.35
C GLU A 66 -0.63 10.75 1.91
N ALA A 67 -1.05 10.76 3.16
CA ALA A 67 -1.79 9.67 3.78
C ALA A 67 -3.29 9.81 3.51
N THR A 68 -3.94 8.76 2.98
CA THR A 68 -5.38 8.76 2.73
C THR A 68 -6.12 8.09 3.89
N ALA A 69 -7.04 8.84 4.52
CA ALA A 69 -7.88 8.35 5.61
C ALA A 69 -8.75 7.16 5.18
N PHE A 70 -8.88 6.16 6.05
CA PHE A 70 -9.80 5.04 5.84
C PHE A 70 -11.23 5.44 6.20
N THR A 71 -12.08 5.63 5.19
CA THR A 71 -13.45 6.14 5.31
C THR A 71 -14.47 4.99 5.30
N ALA A 72 -15.75 5.31 5.51
CA ALA A 72 -16.83 4.34 5.38
C ALA A 72 -16.90 3.71 3.96
N GLU A 73 -16.66 4.49 2.91
CA GLU A 73 -16.59 4.00 1.53
C GLU A 73 -15.43 3.00 1.35
N HIS A 74 -14.25 3.32 1.90
CA HIS A 74 -13.13 2.39 1.92
C HIS A 74 -13.46 1.11 2.70
N ALA A 75 -14.18 1.22 3.83
CA ALA A 75 -14.58 0.07 4.64
C ALA A 75 -15.53 -0.88 3.90
N GLU A 76 -16.56 -0.34 3.26
CA GLU A 76 -17.50 -1.13 2.44
C GLU A 76 -16.77 -1.83 1.28
N ALA A 77 -15.98 -1.07 0.50
CA ALA A 77 -15.21 -1.62 -0.61
C ALA A 77 -14.23 -2.72 -0.14
N THR A 78 -13.55 -2.51 0.98
CA THR A 78 -12.65 -3.49 1.62
C THR A 78 -13.39 -4.77 1.98
N GLY A 79 -14.58 -4.67 2.59
CA GLY A 79 -15.41 -5.82 2.94
C GLY A 79 -15.84 -6.62 1.70
N ASN A 80 -16.28 -5.93 0.65
CA ASN A 80 -16.74 -6.54 -0.60
C ASN A 80 -15.66 -7.35 -1.33
N LEU A 81 -14.37 -7.03 -1.11
CA LEU A 81 -13.25 -7.74 -1.73
C LEU A 81 -13.01 -9.15 -1.16
N ILE A 82 -13.62 -9.53 -0.02
CA ILE A 82 -13.36 -10.83 0.64
C ILE A 82 -13.58 -12.02 -0.30
N THR A 83 -14.65 -12.02 -1.08
CA THR A 83 -15.00 -13.14 -1.97
C THR A 83 -13.98 -13.35 -3.08
N LYS A 84 -13.32 -12.27 -3.53
CA LYS A 84 -12.31 -12.30 -4.60
C LYS A 84 -10.88 -12.58 -4.09
N THR A 85 -10.65 -12.37 -2.80
CA THR A 85 -9.31 -12.34 -2.20
C THR A 85 -9.08 -13.47 -1.18
N ARG A 86 -10.13 -14.05 -0.59
CA ARG A 86 -10.05 -15.18 0.34
C ARG A 86 -9.27 -16.38 -0.21
N PRO A 87 -9.41 -16.80 -1.48
CA PRO A 87 -8.62 -17.92 -2.03
C PRO A 87 -7.10 -17.66 -2.06
N ARG A 88 -6.67 -16.41 -1.89
CA ARG A 88 -5.27 -15.99 -1.87
C ARG A 88 -4.77 -15.59 -0.48
N GLY A 89 -5.62 -15.67 0.54
CA GLY A 89 -5.23 -15.38 1.93
C GLY A 89 -4.94 -13.91 2.25
N LEU A 90 -5.40 -12.96 1.42
CA LEU A 90 -5.14 -11.54 1.66
C LEU A 90 -5.73 -11.07 2.99
N SER A 91 -4.94 -10.27 3.69
CA SER A 91 -5.28 -9.62 4.95
C SER A 91 -6.33 -8.53 4.80
N LEU A 92 -6.78 -7.96 5.91
CA LEU A 92 -7.63 -6.77 5.88
C LEU A 92 -6.87 -5.55 5.32
N GLY A 93 -5.59 -5.39 5.66
CA GLY A 93 -4.74 -4.31 5.15
C GLY A 93 -4.51 -4.39 3.64
N ASP A 94 -4.34 -5.60 3.11
CA ASP A 94 -4.24 -5.82 1.66
C ASP A 94 -5.51 -5.37 0.94
N ARG A 95 -6.67 -5.78 1.48
CA ARG A 95 -7.96 -5.36 0.93
C ARG A 95 -8.19 -3.86 1.07
N ALA A 96 -7.72 -3.22 2.14
CA ALA A 96 -7.82 -1.77 2.33
C ALA A 96 -7.01 -1.00 1.27
N CYS A 97 -5.80 -1.46 0.96
CA CYS A 97 -4.98 -0.90 -0.12
C CYS A 97 -5.67 -1.05 -1.49
N LEU A 98 -6.16 -2.26 -1.80
CA LEU A 98 -6.89 -2.53 -3.05
C LEU A 98 -8.16 -1.70 -3.17
N ALA A 99 -8.93 -1.56 -2.09
CA ALA A 99 -10.13 -0.74 -2.05
C ALA A 99 -9.81 0.73 -2.34
N LEU A 100 -8.73 1.27 -1.76
CA LEU A 100 -8.27 2.63 -2.03
C LEU A 100 -7.94 2.83 -3.53
N GLY A 101 -7.21 1.89 -4.13
CA GLY A 101 -6.91 1.93 -5.57
C GLY A 101 -8.17 1.92 -6.45
N ILE A 102 -9.19 1.14 -6.06
CA ILE A 102 -10.47 1.09 -6.77
C ILE A 102 -11.22 2.42 -6.65
N VAL A 103 -11.35 2.97 -5.43
CA VAL A 103 -12.09 4.22 -5.17
C VAL A 103 -11.41 5.39 -5.88
N LEU A 104 -10.08 5.49 -5.81
CA LEU A 104 -9.32 6.55 -6.49
C LEU A 104 -9.14 6.32 -7.99
N ARG A 105 -9.52 5.14 -8.52
CA ARG A 105 -9.20 4.69 -9.88
C ARG A 105 -7.71 4.83 -10.21
N ALA A 106 -6.87 4.49 -9.24
CA ALA A 106 -5.42 4.66 -9.27
C ALA A 106 -4.71 3.30 -9.28
N PRO A 107 -3.61 3.13 -10.03
CA PRO A 107 -2.82 1.90 -10.02
C PRO A 107 -2.24 1.63 -8.63
N VAL A 108 -2.22 0.35 -8.25
CA VAL A 108 -1.70 -0.12 -6.96
C VAL A 108 -0.34 -0.80 -7.14
N TYR A 109 0.61 -0.50 -6.27
CA TYR A 109 1.95 -1.07 -6.27
C TYR A 109 2.19 -1.88 -4.99
N THR A 110 2.75 -3.07 -5.16
CA THR A 110 2.97 -4.05 -4.10
C THR A 110 4.25 -4.84 -4.33
N ALA A 111 4.88 -5.32 -3.26
CA ALA A 111 5.94 -6.33 -3.30
C ALA A 111 5.41 -7.76 -3.07
N ASP A 112 4.10 -7.94 -2.79
CA ASP A 112 3.49 -9.25 -2.56
C ASP A 112 3.06 -9.93 -3.86
N LYS A 113 3.80 -10.98 -4.21
CA LYS A 113 3.57 -11.82 -5.39
C LYS A 113 2.22 -12.53 -5.39
N SER A 114 1.57 -12.68 -4.24
CA SER A 114 0.23 -13.29 -4.14
C SER A 114 -0.82 -12.50 -4.95
N TRP A 115 -0.57 -11.21 -5.21
CA TRP A 115 -1.47 -10.32 -5.94
C TRP A 115 -1.40 -10.48 -7.47
N LYS A 116 -0.38 -11.16 -8.02
CA LYS A 116 -0.10 -11.26 -9.47
C LYS A 116 -1.30 -11.64 -10.34
N LYS A 117 -2.20 -12.48 -9.81
CA LYS A 117 -3.35 -13.04 -10.54
C LYS A 117 -4.69 -12.39 -10.17
N LEU A 118 -4.69 -11.32 -9.38
CA LEU A 118 -5.91 -10.62 -9.00
C LEU A 118 -6.48 -9.85 -10.20
N LYS A 119 -7.80 -9.94 -10.39
CA LYS A 119 -8.54 -9.20 -11.42
C LYS A 119 -9.64 -8.40 -10.74
N LEU A 120 -9.32 -7.16 -10.38
CA LEU A 120 -10.18 -6.31 -9.53
C LEU A 120 -10.63 -5.01 -10.20
N GLY A 121 -10.34 -4.83 -11.50
CA GLY A 121 -10.72 -3.61 -12.24
C GLY A 121 -9.80 -2.41 -11.98
N VAL A 122 -8.71 -2.61 -11.23
CA VAL A 122 -7.64 -1.63 -11.01
C VAL A 122 -6.30 -2.24 -11.47
N PRO A 123 -5.39 -1.48 -12.08
CA PRO A 123 -4.04 -1.97 -12.38
C PRO A 123 -3.29 -2.31 -11.09
N ILE A 124 -2.64 -3.47 -11.07
CA ILE A 124 -1.82 -3.93 -9.95
C ILE A 124 -0.41 -4.21 -10.50
N HIS A 125 0.59 -3.56 -9.91
CA HIS A 125 1.98 -3.63 -10.34
C HIS A 125 2.84 -4.24 -9.25
N LEU A 126 3.55 -5.32 -9.59
CA LEU A 126 4.56 -5.90 -8.73
C LEU A 126 5.88 -5.17 -8.91
N ILE A 127 6.46 -4.73 -7.79
CA ILE A 127 7.80 -4.13 -7.82
C ILE A 127 8.91 -5.20 -7.86
N ARG A 128 8.65 -6.44 -7.42
CA ARG A 128 9.62 -7.55 -7.40
C ARG A 128 9.02 -8.96 -7.43
#